data_AF-A0AAD6YBH5-F1
#
_entry.id   AF-A0AAD6YBH5-F1
#
_cell.length_a   1.000
_cell.length_b   1.000
_cell.length_c   1.000
_cell.angle_alpha   90.00
_cell.angle_beta   90.00
_cell.angle_gamma   90.00
#
_symmetry.space_group_name_H-M   'P 1'
#
loop_
_entity.id
_entity.type
_entity.pdbx_description
1 polymer ?
#
loop_
_entity_poly.entity_id
_entity_poly.type
_entity_poly.pdbx_seq_one_letter_code
_entity_poly.pdbx_strand_id
1 'polypeptide(L)'
;MDTSFKNIAIEKKIGDTAKAAIQWFAAREEEWLLLFDNADDPNIDLNKFFPQCNHGNVIITTRNPGLSVYAGANTHVDNMEEADAVELLLRSAALESVPKNRVAATAIAKELACLPLAIIQAGAYIAKSRNLGGYLTVYSTNKSRLLNEKPAQSHDSYVWTVYTTWQMSFNKLSPLAAQFLQLCSFLHHKGISEEFFINASKYHPKSASPTEKDLEGSLEFLSHFVLPGKTWDTLRFQDVTAEIMSYSLMIFDPDQTMFSMHPLVHDWCQSIITDQEAYH
;
A
#
# COMPACT_ATOMS: atom_id res chain seq x y z
N MET A 1 11.93 8.96 13.42
CA MET A 1 13.17 9.47 12.80
C MET A 1 14.15 10.01 13.85
N ASP A 2 13.75 10.98 14.68
CA ASP A 2 14.60 11.55 15.74
C ASP A 2 15.23 10.49 16.66
N THR A 3 14.40 9.55 17.17
CA THR A 3 14.86 8.43 17.99
C THR A 3 15.94 7.59 17.31
N SER A 4 15.83 7.34 16.00
CA SER A 4 16.81 6.56 15.24
C SER A 4 18.16 7.26 15.18
N PHE A 5 18.16 8.57 14.86
CA PHE A 5 19.40 9.36 14.87
C PHE A 5 19.98 9.51 16.27
N LYS A 6 19.14 9.68 17.29
CA LYS A 6 19.58 9.66 18.70
C LYS A 6 20.26 8.34 19.05
N ASN A 7 19.73 7.20 18.61
CA ASN A 7 20.36 5.90 18.84
C ASN A 7 21.74 5.81 18.16
N ILE A 8 21.89 6.32 16.94
CA ILE A 8 23.19 6.42 16.25
C ILE A 8 24.16 7.27 17.09
N ALA A 9 23.70 8.42 17.62
CA ALA A 9 24.55 9.29 18.43
C ALA A 9 25.06 8.60 19.70
N ILE A 10 24.17 7.86 20.38
CA ILE A 10 24.51 7.11 21.59
C ILE A 10 25.51 6.00 21.26
N GLU A 11 25.25 5.22 20.19
CA GLU A 11 26.12 4.11 19.77
C GLU A 11 27.53 4.60 19.41
N LYS A 12 27.62 5.72 18.69
CA LYS A 12 28.90 6.33 18.32
C LYS A 12 29.54 7.14 19.45
N LYS A 13 28.90 7.26 20.62
CA LYS A 13 29.37 8.00 21.79
C LYS A 13 29.67 9.48 21.49
N ILE A 14 28.84 10.07 20.64
CA ILE A 14 28.96 11.47 20.17
C ILE A 14 27.89 12.38 20.76
N GLY A 15 27.03 11.85 21.63
CA GLY A 15 25.94 12.57 22.29
C GLY A 15 24.67 11.74 22.35
N ASP A 16 23.54 12.38 22.62
CA ASP A 16 22.23 11.74 22.77
C ASP A 16 21.12 12.52 22.02
N THR A 17 21.49 13.23 20.96
CA THR A 17 20.55 14.01 20.14
C THR A 17 20.66 13.63 18.68
N ALA A 18 19.56 13.78 17.92
CA ALA A 18 19.59 13.58 16.47
C ALA A 18 20.59 14.53 15.79
N LYS A 19 20.68 15.78 16.27
CA LYS A 19 21.63 16.78 15.77
C LYS A 19 23.09 16.32 15.90
N ALA A 20 23.46 15.65 16.99
CA ALA A 20 24.82 15.13 17.16
C ALA A 20 25.16 14.07 16.09
N ALA A 21 24.24 13.15 15.81
CA ALA A 21 24.43 12.17 14.74
C ALA A 21 24.54 12.82 13.36
N ILE A 22 23.68 13.80 13.05
CA ILE A 22 23.72 14.53 11.77
C ILE A 22 25.06 15.26 11.60
N GLN A 23 25.54 15.94 12.65
CA GLN A 23 26.84 16.62 12.63
C GLN A 23 28.00 15.64 12.49
N TRP A 24 27.91 14.46 13.11
CA TRP A 24 28.92 13.42 12.99
C TRP A 24 29.01 12.84 11.57
N PHE A 25 27.88 12.59 10.92
CA PHE A 25 27.86 12.20 9.50
C PHE A 25 28.49 13.29 8.62
N ALA A 26 28.15 14.56 8.86
CA ALA A 26 28.69 15.68 8.07
C ALA A 26 30.20 15.90 8.29
N ALA A 27 30.75 15.47 9.42
CA ALA A 27 32.16 15.60 9.78
C ALA A 27 33.00 14.37 9.43
N ARG A 28 32.43 13.34 8.78
CA ARG A 28 33.21 12.20 8.29
C ARG A 28 34.13 12.62 7.14
N GLU A 29 35.24 11.91 7.00
CA GLU A 29 36.11 12.03 5.83
C GLU A 29 35.84 10.90 4.83
N GLU A 30 35.26 9.78 5.28
CA GLU A 30 34.88 8.66 4.43
C GLU A 30 33.46 8.78 3.89
N GLU A 31 33.24 8.11 2.76
CA GLU A 31 31.90 7.95 2.21
C GLU A 31 31.00 7.12 3.15
N TRP A 32 29.75 7.55 3.23
CA TRP A 32 28.72 6.84 3.97
C TRP A 32 27.44 6.74 3.16
N LEU A 33 26.60 5.78 3.55
CA LEU A 33 25.27 5.58 3.00
C LEU A 33 24.24 5.69 4.13
N LEU A 34 23.24 6.54 3.93
CA LEU A 34 22.13 6.72 4.86
C LEU A 34 20.83 6.27 4.20
N LEU A 35 20.17 5.27 4.78
CA LEU A 35 18.88 4.78 4.34
C LEU A 35 17.77 5.35 5.22
N PHE A 36 16.90 6.16 4.63
CA PHE A 36 15.62 6.53 5.21
C PHE A 36 14.59 5.51 4.74
N ASP A 37 14.35 4.50 5.57
CA ASP A 37 13.37 3.47 5.27
C ASP A 37 11.96 3.88 5.71
N ASN A 38 10.96 3.68 4.84
CA ASN A 38 9.54 4.00 5.08
C ASN A 38 9.31 5.46 5.51
N ALA A 39 9.94 6.42 4.82
CA ALA A 39 9.79 7.85 5.07
C ALA A 39 8.46 8.39 4.52
N ASP A 40 7.34 7.86 5.02
CA ASP A 40 6.02 8.07 4.41
C ASP A 40 5.26 9.28 4.98
N ASP A 41 5.55 9.68 6.23
CA ASP A 41 4.79 10.74 6.93
C ASP A 41 5.04 12.12 6.31
N PRO A 42 4.03 12.75 5.66
CA PRO A 42 4.19 14.04 5.01
C PRO A 42 4.41 15.19 6.00
N ASN A 43 4.11 15.01 7.29
CA ASN A 43 4.32 16.02 8.32
C ASN A 43 5.77 16.09 8.82
N ILE A 44 6.60 15.11 8.43
CA ILE A 44 8.02 15.09 8.79
C ILE A 44 8.82 15.82 7.71
N ASP A 45 9.38 16.96 8.09
CA ASP A 45 10.36 17.67 7.27
C ASP A 45 11.70 16.91 7.25
N LEU A 46 11.89 16.09 6.22
CA LEU A 46 13.05 15.23 6.06
C LEU A 46 14.37 16.00 5.90
N ASN A 47 14.32 17.22 5.37
CA ASN A 47 15.49 18.06 5.14
C ASN A 47 16.28 18.33 6.43
N LYS A 48 15.59 18.38 7.58
CA LYS A 48 16.21 18.57 8.90
C LYS A 48 17.16 17.45 9.31
N PHE A 49 17.06 16.29 8.66
CA PHE A 49 17.85 15.10 8.97
C PHE A 49 18.99 14.86 7.99
N PHE A 50 19.13 15.65 6.92
CA PHE A 50 20.22 15.50 5.96
C PHE A 50 21.52 16.14 6.49
N PRO A 51 22.61 15.34 6.60
CA PRO A 51 23.93 15.89 6.90
C PRO A 51 24.38 16.87 5.81
N GLN A 52 24.86 18.04 6.23
CA GLN A 52 25.29 19.09 5.32
C GLN A 52 26.73 18.83 4.86
N CYS A 53 26.89 17.97 3.84
CA CYS A 53 28.19 17.62 3.24
C CYS A 53 28.03 17.11 1.80
N ASN A 54 29.15 16.88 1.10
CA ASN A 54 29.19 16.45 -0.30
C ASN A 54 29.76 15.03 -0.52
N HIS A 55 30.01 14.27 0.55
CA HIS A 55 30.65 12.95 0.52
C HIS A 55 29.74 11.82 1.04
N GLY A 56 28.43 12.06 1.10
CA GLY A 56 27.44 11.11 1.58
C GLY A 56 26.43 10.73 0.51
N ASN A 57 25.96 9.48 0.56
CA ASN A 57 24.89 8.97 -0.29
C ASN A 57 23.63 8.75 0.55
N VAL A 58 22.47 9.13 0.01
CA VAL A 58 21.18 8.97 0.69
C VAL A 58 20.24 8.15 -0.19
N ILE A 59 19.65 7.10 0.39
CA ILE A 59 18.55 6.35 -0.21
C ILE A 59 17.31 6.60 0.63
N ILE A 60 16.20 6.90 -0.03
CA ILE A 60 14.90 7.10 0.62
C ILE A 60 13.95 6.06 0.01
N THR A 61 13.39 5.18 0.85
CA THR A 61 12.21 4.40 0.47
C THR A 61 10.99 5.09 1.06
N THR A 62 10.03 5.39 0.20
CA THR A 62 8.86 6.18 0.60
C THR A 62 7.70 5.96 -0.36
N ARG A 63 6.49 6.07 0.19
CA ARG A 63 5.21 6.15 -0.51
C ARG A 63 4.78 7.60 -0.72
N ASN A 64 5.50 8.58 -0.14
CA ASN A 64 5.24 10.00 -0.30
C ASN A 64 5.96 10.55 -1.56
N PRO A 65 5.24 10.81 -2.66
CA PRO A 65 5.85 11.32 -3.89
C PRO A 65 6.45 12.73 -3.71
N GLY A 66 6.02 13.48 -2.69
CA GLY A 66 6.53 14.82 -2.37
C GLY A 66 8.02 14.83 -1.98
N LEU A 67 8.58 13.70 -1.54
CA LEU A 67 10.01 13.59 -1.24
C LEU A 67 10.90 13.52 -2.49
N SER A 68 10.32 13.40 -3.68
CA SER A 68 11.06 13.47 -4.96
C SER A 68 11.86 14.78 -5.13
N VAL A 69 11.45 15.86 -4.45
CA VAL A 69 12.18 17.14 -4.42
C VAL A 69 13.62 17.00 -3.91
N TYR A 70 13.90 15.99 -3.10
CA TYR A 70 15.23 15.73 -2.53
C TYR A 70 16.09 14.78 -3.37
N ALA A 71 15.50 14.15 -4.39
CA ALA A 71 16.13 13.06 -5.10
C ALA A 71 16.90 13.55 -6.35
N GLY A 72 18.19 13.21 -6.45
CA GLY A 72 18.95 13.39 -7.69
C GLY A 72 18.54 12.40 -8.79
N ALA A 73 17.97 11.26 -8.39
CA ALA A 73 17.30 10.28 -9.24
C ALA A 73 16.18 9.63 -8.42
N ASN A 74 15.05 9.36 -9.06
CA ASN A 74 13.94 8.61 -8.46
C ASN A 74 13.55 7.44 -9.38
N THR A 75 13.08 6.36 -8.76
CA THR A 75 12.58 5.19 -9.45
C THR A 75 11.28 4.78 -8.80
N HIS A 76 10.20 4.72 -9.58
CA HIS A 76 8.95 4.15 -9.11
C HIS A 76 9.09 2.62 -9.03
N VAL A 77 8.70 2.04 -7.90
CA VAL A 77 8.64 0.58 -7.74
C VAL A 77 7.21 0.14 -8.04
N ASP A 78 7.01 -0.36 -9.25
CA ASP A 78 5.72 -0.87 -9.72
C ASP A 78 5.50 -2.34 -9.27
N ASN A 79 4.36 -2.91 -9.68
CA ASN A 79 4.09 -4.33 -9.53
C ASN A 79 5.19 -5.17 -10.18
N MET A 80 5.45 -6.33 -9.58
CA MET A 80 6.45 -7.26 -10.10
C MET A 80 6.02 -7.77 -11.47
N GLU A 81 6.98 -7.87 -12.39
CA GLU A 81 6.74 -8.47 -13.70
C GLU A 81 6.30 -9.94 -13.54
N GLU A 82 5.43 -10.40 -14.44
CA GLU A 82 4.89 -11.77 -14.40
C GLU A 82 6.00 -12.83 -14.38
N ALA A 83 7.08 -12.61 -15.16
CA ALA A 83 8.21 -13.53 -15.22
C ALA A 83 8.95 -13.64 -13.87
N ASP A 84 9.15 -12.52 -13.19
CA ASP A 84 9.77 -12.44 -11.87
C ASP A 84 8.86 -13.03 -10.79
N ALA A 85 7.55 -12.78 -10.88
CA ALA A 85 6.57 -13.35 -9.96
C ALA A 85 6.50 -14.89 -10.07
N VAL A 86 6.57 -15.43 -11.30
CA VAL A 86 6.67 -16.87 -11.53
C VAL A 86 7.94 -17.46 -10.93
N GLU A 87 9.08 -16.81 -11.14
CA GLU A 87 10.36 -17.28 -10.62
C GLU A 87 10.39 -17.20 -9.09
N LEU A 88 9.89 -16.12 -8.50
CA LEU A 88 9.73 -15.96 -7.06
C LEU A 88 8.83 -17.06 -6.48
N LEU A 89 7.68 -17.33 -7.09
CA LEU A 89 6.75 -18.37 -6.63
C LEU A 89 7.44 -19.74 -6.58
N LEU A 90 8.14 -20.11 -7.66
CA LEU A 90 8.79 -21.41 -7.78
C LEU A 90 9.93 -21.56 -6.77
N ARG A 91 10.72 -20.50 -6.56
CA ARG A 91 11.74 -20.46 -5.50
C ARG A 91 11.13 -20.60 -4.11
N SER A 92 10.10 -19.82 -3.80
CA SER A 92 9.40 -19.89 -2.51
C SER A 92 8.71 -21.25 -2.30
N ALA A 93 8.29 -21.92 -3.37
CA ALA A 93 7.73 -23.27 -3.33
C ALA A 93 8.79 -24.39 -3.26
N ALA A 94 10.09 -24.04 -3.34
CA ALA A 94 11.20 -24.98 -3.49
C ALA A 94 11.00 -25.96 -4.67
N LEU A 95 10.57 -25.43 -5.82
CA LEU A 95 10.32 -26.17 -7.05
C LEU A 95 11.26 -25.69 -8.17
N GLU A 96 11.63 -26.63 -9.05
CA GLU A 96 12.42 -26.29 -10.23
C GLU A 96 11.61 -25.50 -11.27
N SER A 97 12.30 -24.63 -12.00
CA SER A 97 11.76 -23.75 -13.05
C SER A 97 11.54 -24.49 -14.38
N VAL A 98 10.94 -25.68 -14.33
CA VAL A 98 10.63 -26.51 -15.51
C VAL A 98 9.32 -26.08 -16.19
N PRO A 99 9.14 -26.31 -17.51
CA PRO A 99 7.97 -25.83 -18.27
C PRO A 99 6.62 -26.15 -17.64
N LYS A 100 6.44 -27.38 -17.13
CA LYS A 100 5.20 -27.81 -16.46
C LYS A 100 4.87 -26.94 -15.24
N ASN A 101 5.86 -26.66 -14.40
CA ASN A 101 5.68 -25.86 -13.19
C ASN A 101 5.42 -24.39 -13.54
N ARG A 102 6.13 -23.88 -14.56
CA ARG A 102 5.94 -22.50 -15.04
C ARG A 102 4.52 -22.22 -15.51
N VAL A 103 3.85 -23.17 -16.19
CA VAL A 103 2.46 -22.99 -16.61
C VAL A 103 1.52 -22.78 -15.40
N ALA A 104 1.60 -23.66 -14.40
CA ALA A 104 0.77 -23.53 -13.19
C ALA A 104 1.15 -22.29 -12.37
N ALA A 105 2.45 -22.01 -12.22
CA ALA A 105 2.95 -20.84 -11.52
C ALA A 105 2.50 -19.52 -12.18
N THR A 106 2.41 -19.48 -13.51
CA THR A 106 1.93 -18.31 -14.25
C THR A 106 0.47 -18.01 -13.92
N ALA A 107 -0.39 -19.04 -13.89
CA ALA A 107 -1.78 -18.87 -13.52
C ALA A 107 -1.94 -18.35 -12.08
N ILE A 108 -1.12 -18.85 -11.15
CA ILE A 108 -1.10 -18.40 -9.75
C ILE A 108 -0.59 -16.96 -9.64
N ALA A 109 0.48 -16.61 -10.35
CA ALA A 109 1.03 -15.27 -10.33
C ALA A 109 0.01 -14.23 -10.83
N LYS A 110 -0.73 -14.55 -11.89
CA LYS A 110 -1.82 -13.72 -12.41
C LYS A 110 -2.96 -13.55 -11.41
N GLU A 111 -3.40 -14.65 -10.79
CA GLU A 111 -4.48 -14.62 -9.78
C GLU A 111 -4.09 -13.75 -8.58
N LEU A 112 -2.82 -13.77 -8.19
CA LEU A 112 -2.28 -12.95 -7.10
C LEU A 112 -1.85 -11.56 -7.54
N ALA A 113 -2.19 -11.17 -8.77
CA ALA A 113 -1.85 -9.90 -9.41
C ALA A 113 -0.36 -9.53 -9.28
N CYS A 114 0.50 -10.55 -9.30
CA CYS A 114 1.96 -10.42 -9.16
C CYS A 114 2.41 -9.67 -7.88
N LEU A 115 1.61 -9.65 -6.82
CA LEU A 115 1.99 -9.01 -5.57
C LEU A 115 3.07 -9.84 -4.84
N PRO A 116 4.31 -9.34 -4.67
CA PRO A 116 5.42 -10.15 -4.18
C PRO A 116 5.14 -10.86 -2.85
N LEU A 117 4.50 -10.17 -1.91
CA LEU A 117 4.18 -10.75 -0.60
C LEU A 117 3.15 -11.89 -0.71
N ALA A 118 2.12 -11.75 -1.56
CA ALA A 118 1.14 -12.81 -1.81
C ALA A 118 1.79 -14.01 -2.51
N ILE A 119 2.71 -13.75 -3.45
CA ILE A 119 3.49 -14.77 -4.14
C ILE A 119 4.34 -15.59 -3.16
N ILE A 120 5.03 -14.92 -2.23
CA ILE A 120 5.85 -15.59 -1.20
C ILE A 120 4.97 -16.46 -0.30
N GLN A 121 3.82 -15.94 0.16
CA GLN A 121 2.88 -16.72 0.97
C GLN A 121 2.32 -17.94 0.23
N ALA A 122 1.94 -17.77 -1.05
CA ALA A 122 1.48 -18.87 -1.89
C ALA A 122 2.57 -19.93 -2.07
N GLY A 123 3.81 -19.50 -2.36
CA GLY A 123 4.96 -20.38 -2.45
C GLY A 123 5.19 -21.18 -1.17
N ALA A 124 5.17 -20.52 -0.01
CA ALA A 124 5.31 -21.19 1.29
C ALA A 124 4.19 -22.24 1.54
N TYR A 125 2.94 -21.92 1.18
CA TYR A 125 1.83 -22.88 1.25
C TYR A 125 2.04 -24.06 0.30
N ILE A 126 2.50 -23.81 -0.93
CA ILE A 126 2.77 -24.85 -1.93
C ILE A 126 3.92 -25.75 -1.49
N ALA A 127 4.98 -25.19 -0.89
CA ALA A 127 6.09 -25.96 -0.33
C ALA A 127 5.60 -26.93 0.77
N LYS A 128 4.68 -26.47 1.63
CA LYS A 128 4.08 -27.28 2.71
C LYS A 128 3.11 -28.35 2.19
N SER A 129 2.22 -27.98 1.27
CA SER A 129 1.17 -28.86 0.74
C SER A 129 1.64 -29.79 -0.38
N ARG A 130 2.79 -29.47 -1.00
CA ARG A 130 3.35 -30.14 -2.19
C ARG A 130 2.39 -30.20 -3.37
N ASN A 131 1.48 -29.23 -3.49
CA ASN A 131 0.43 -29.24 -4.50
C ASN A 131 0.35 -27.90 -5.27
N LEU A 132 1.25 -27.71 -6.22
CA LEU A 132 1.25 -26.53 -7.11
C LEU A 132 -0.03 -26.46 -7.96
N GLY A 133 -0.44 -27.57 -8.58
CA GLY A 133 -1.58 -27.60 -9.51
C GLY A 133 -2.94 -27.40 -8.84
N GLY A 134 -3.08 -27.81 -7.57
CA GLY A 134 -4.32 -27.64 -6.81
C GLY A 134 -4.42 -26.34 -6.02
N TYR A 135 -3.37 -25.50 -6.01
CA TYR A 135 -3.36 -24.27 -5.22
C TYR A 135 -4.55 -23.37 -5.52
N LEU A 136 -4.84 -23.11 -6.80
CA LEU A 136 -5.94 -22.21 -7.20
C LEU A 136 -7.32 -22.71 -6.75
N THR A 137 -7.54 -24.02 -6.71
CA THR A 137 -8.79 -24.61 -6.18
C THR A 137 -8.95 -24.37 -4.69
N VAL A 138 -7.86 -24.47 -3.92
CA VAL A 138 -7.89 -24.14 -2.49
C VAL A 138 -8.06 -22.63 -2.31
N TYR A 139 -7.35 -21.83 -3.11
CA TYR A 139 -7.37 -20.38 -3.05
C TYR A 139 -8.76 -19.80 -3.28
N SER A 140 -9.47 -20.26 -4.31
CA SER A 140 -10.81 -19.76 -4.65
C SER A 140 -11.84 -19.93 -3.53
N THR A 141 -11.63 -20.90 -2.63
CA THR A 141 -12.55 -21.20 -1.51
C THR A 141 -12.03 -20.74 -0.15
N ASN A 142 -10.75 -20.38 -0.04
CA ASN A 142 -10.08 -20.07 1.24
C ASN A 142 -9.23 -18.80 1.19
N LYS A 143 -9.50 -17.89 0.24
CA LYS A 143 -8.69 -16.68 0.00
C LYS A 143 -8.34 -15.89 1.27
N SER A 144 -9.34 -15.49 2.05
CA SER A 144 -9.12 -14.72 3.29
C SER A 144 -8.28 -15.48 4.30
N ARG A 145 -8.48 -16.79 4.43
CA ARG A 145 -7.68 -17.63 5.33
C ARG A 145 -6.23 -17.71 4.87
N LEU A 146 -5.98 -17.95 3.59
CA LEU A 146 -4.62 -18.10 3.04
C LEU A 146 -3.82 -16.79 3.10
N LEU A 147 -4.46 -15.67 2.76
CA LEU A 147 -3.79 -14.35 2.79
C LEU A 147 -3.62 -13.80 4.22
N ASN A 148 -4.29 -14.41 5.21
CA ASN A 148 -4.13 -14.11 6.62
C ASN A 148 -3.30 -15.17 7.39
N GLU A 149 -2.90 -16.28 6.76
CA GLU A 149 -2.10 -17.32 7.40
C GLU A 149 -0.61 -16.95 7.39
N LYS A 150 0.02 -17.04 8.56
CA LYS A 150 1.47 -16.85 8.69
C LYS A 150 2.20 -18.09 8.18
N PRO A 151 3.26 -17.95 7.36
CA PRO A 151 4.15 -19.07 7.06
C PRO A 151 4.71 -19.65 8.37
N ALA A 152 4.69 -20.98 8.53
CA ALA A 152 5.17 -21.64 9.75
C ALA A 152 6.69 -21.48 9.97
N GLN A 153 7.44 -21.31 8.88
CA GLN A 153 8.87 -21.00 8.88
C GLN A 153 9.12 -20.06 7.69
N SER A 154 9.53 -18.82 7.96
CA SER A 154 10.02 -17.88 6.95
C SER A 154 11.53 -17.71 7.12
N HIS A 155 12.27 -17.67 6.01
CA HIS A 155 13.72 -17.44 6.04
C HIS A 155 14.07 -16.03 6.54
N ASP A 156 13.16 -15.07 6.33
CA ASP A 156 13.21 -13.76 6.96
C ASP A 156 12.38 -13.75 8.23
N SER A 157 12.77 -12.94 9.22
CA SER A 157 11.98 -12.60 10.40
C SER A 157 10.68 -11.84 10.09
N TYR A 158 10.19 -11.90 8.84
CA TYR A 158 9.01 -11.19 8.37
C TYR A 158 7.74 -11.86 8.90
N VAL A 159 7.18 -11.28 9.96
CA VAL A 159 6.04 -11.81 10.74
C VAL A 159 4.68 -11.47 10.11
N TRP A 160 4.65 -10.66 9.05
CA TRP A 160 3.43 -10.06 8.51
C TRP A 160 2.88 -10.85 7.31
N THR A 161 1.56 -11.01 7.31
CA THR A 161 0.77 -11.54 6.20
C THR A 161 0.31 -10.41 5.29
N VAL A 162 -0.18 -10.76 4.10
CA VAL A 162 -0.78 -9.78 3.20
C VAL A 162 -1.90 -9.01 3.90
N TYR A 163 -2.84 -9.70 4.56
CA TYR A 163 -3.97 -9.06 5.24
C TYR A 163 -3.54 -8.23 6.45
N THR A 164 -2.62 -8.72 7.27
CA THR A 164 -2.16 -7.93 8.44
C THR A 164 -1.42 -6.67 8.03
N THR A 165 -0.67 -6.70 6.92
CA THR A 165 0.01 -5.51 6.37
C THR A 165 -1.00 -4.44 5.93
N TRP A 166 -2.06 -4.84 5.24
CA TRP A 166 -3.12 -3.91 4.84
C TRP A 166 -3.96 -3.44 6.01
N GLN A 167 -4.29 -4.32 6.96
CA GLN A 167 -5.04 -3.94 8.16
C GLN A 167 -4.28 -2.89 8.98
N MET A 168 -2.97 -3.05 9.17
CA MET A 168 -2.15 -2.05 9.86
C MET A 168 -2.14 -0.71 9.13
N SER A 169 -2.15 -0.74 7.80
CA SER A 169 -2.17 0.46 6.96
C SER A 169 -3.52 1.16 7.04
N PHE A 170 -4.61 0.41 6.93
CA PHE A 170 -5.98 0.90 7.05
C PHE A 170 -6.28 1.50 8.42
N ASN A 171 -5.79 0.88 9.50
CA ASN A 171 -5.98 1.39 10.86
C ASN A 171 -5.29 2.74 11.13
N LYS A 172 -4.40 3.17 10.24
CA LYS A 172 -3.76 4.50 10.32
C LYS A 172 -4.53 5.57 9.56
N LEU A 173 -5.49 5.19 8.72
CA LEU A 173 -6.31 6.15 7.97
C LEU A 173 -7.24 6.90 8.92
N SER A 174 -7.47 8.17 8.59
CA SER A 174 -8.57 8.96 9.12
C SER A 174 -9.91 8.27 8.83
N PRO A 175 -10.94 8.48 9.66
CA PRO A 175 -12.25 7.87 9.42
C PRO A 175 -12.82 8.16 8.03
N LEU A 176 -12.59 9.36 7.50
CA LEU A 176 -13.06 9.76 6.18
C LEU A 176 -12.30 9.02 5.06
N ALA A 177 -10.98 8.89 5.17
CA ALA A 177 -10.17 8.14 4.21
C ALA A 177 -10.47 6.63 4.24
N ALA A 178 -10.69 6.06 5.43
CA ALA A 178 -11.12 4.68 5.59
C ALA A 178 -12.48 4.43 4.90
N GLN A 179 -13.47 5.30 5.14
CA GLN A 179 -14.78 5.22 4.49
C GLN A 179 -14.69 5.41 2.97
N PHE A 180 -13.85 6.35 2.49
CA PHE A 180 -13.64 6.55 1.06
C PHE A 180 -13.05 5.32 0.38
N LEU A 181 -12.05 4.69 1.00
CA LEU A 181 -11.43 3.47 0.50
C LEU A 181 -12.44 2.31 0.46
N GLN A 182 -13.24 2.15 1.51
CA GLN A 182 -14.31 1.16 1.57
C GLN A 182 -15.36 1.38 0.48
N LEU A 183 -15.79 2.62 0.25
CA LEU A 183 -16.70 2.96 -0.85
C LEU A 183 -16.10 2.61 -2.21
N CYS A 184 -14.83 2.95 -2.44
CA CYS A 184 -14.11 2.60 -3.66
C CYS A 184 -14.02 1.09 -3.89
N SER A 185 -14.04 0.29 -2.82
CA SER A 185 -14.07 -1.17 -2.93
C SER A 185 -15.36 -1.69 -3.57
N PHE A 186 -16.47 -0.94 -3.58
CA PHE A 186 -17.68 -1.32 -4.31
C PHE A 186 -17.69 -0.89 -5.79
N LEU A 187 -16.73 -0.05 -6.19
CA LEU A 187 -16.50 0.30 -7.60
C LEU A 187 -15.63 -0.75 -8.28
N HIS A 188 -15.48 -0.66 -9.60
CA HIS A 188 -14.44 -1.42 -10.29
C HIS A 188 -13.06 -0.97 -9.75
N HIS A 189 -12.15 -1.91 -9.51
CA HIS A 189 -10.83 -1.66 -8.91
C HIS A 189 -9.88 -0.79 -9.78
N LYS A 190 -10.33 -0.36 -10.96
CA LYS A 190 -9.65 0.58 -11.87
C LYS A 190 -10.65 1.62 -12.37
N GLY A 191 -10.13 2.78 -12.74
CA GLY A 191 -10.90 3.83 -13.43
C GLY A 191 -11.75 4.68 -12.48
N ILE A 192 -11.32 4.80 -11.23
CA ILE A 192 -12.01 5.60 -10.22
C ILE A 192 -11.60 7.06 -10.44
N SER A 193 -12.51 7.91 -10.93
CA SER A 193 -12.21 9.33 -11.20
C SER A 193 -12.83 10.25 -10.15
N GLU A 194 -12.22 11.42 -9.92
CA GLU A 194 -12.83 12.48 -9.09
C GLU A 194 -14.17 12.94 -9.71
N GLU A 195 -14.24 13.01 -11.04
CA GLU A 195 -15.43 13.40 -11.78
C GLU A 195 -16.65 12.52 -11.45
N PHE A 196 -16.44 11.22 -11.21
CA PHE A 196 -17.51 10.33 -10.76
C PHE A 196 -18.17 10.83 -9.47
N PHE A 197 -17.36 11.20 -8.46
CA PHE A 197 -17.86 11.69 -7.19
C PHE A 197 -18.45 13.10 -7.30
N ILE A 198 -17.88 13.97 -8.14
CA ILE A 198 -18.45 15.28 -8.47
C ILE A 198 -19.86 15.11 -9.03
N ASN A 199 -20.05 14.17 -9.97
CA ASN A 199 -21.35 13.93 -10.58
C ASN A 199 -22.34 13.29 -9.59
N ALA A 200 -21.87 12.37 -8.75
CA ALA A 200 -22.68 11.78 -7.67
C ALA A 200 -23.16 12.84 -6.66
N SER A 201 -22.31 13.82 -6.30
CA SER A 201 -22.67 14.90 -5.36
C SER A 201 -23.79 15.82 -5.88
N LYS A 202 -23.98 15.86 -7.21
CA LYS A 202 -25.00 16.65 -7.91
C LYS A 202 -26.24 15.82 -8.24
N TYR A 203 -26.24 14.53 -7.91
CA TYR A 203 -27.33 13.63 -8.26
C TYR A 203 -28.59 14.01 -7.47
N HIS A 204 -29.69 14.16 -8.20
CA HIS A 204 -31.01 14.37 -7.64
C HIS A 204 -31.91 13.23 -8.15
N PRO A 205 -32.51 12.42 -7.26
CA PRO A 205 -33.37 11.31 -7.66
C PRO A 205 -34.55 11.83 -8.51
N LYS A 206 -34.69 11.31 -9.74
CA LYS A 206 -35.80 11.65 -10.65
C LYS A 206 -36.94 10.62 -10.62
N SER A 207 -36.77 9.48 -9.93
CA SER A 207 -37.71 8.35 -9.90
C SER A 207 -37.84 7.75 -8.50
N ALA A 208 -38.72 6.75 -8.36
CA ALA A 208 -39.12 6.14 -7.09
C ALA A 208 -38.04 5.30 -6.38
N SER A 209 -36.88 5.01 -7.00
CA SER A 209 -35.77 4.29 -6.37
C SER A 209 -34.44 4.51 -7.11
N PRO A 210 -33.29 4.66 -6.41
CA PRO A 210 -33.20 4.79 -4.96
C PRO A 210 -33.80 6.13 -4.48
N THR A 211 -34.57 6.08 -3.39
CA THR A 211 -35.14 7.26 -2.75
C THR A 211 -34.04 8.07 -2.05
N GLU A 212 -34.33 9.31 -1.68
CA GLU A 212 -33.38 10.14 -0.91
C GLU A 212 -33.00 9.48 0.43
N LYS A 213 -33.94 8.74 1.04
CA LYS A 213 -33.69 7.94 2.24
C LYS A 213 -32.76 6.75 1.97
N ASP A 214 -32.89 6.11 0.81
CA ASP A 214 -31.98 5.01 0.41
C ASP A 214 -30.55 5.52 0.14
N LEU A 215 -30.38 6.81 -0.12
CA LEU A 215 -29.10 7.46 -0.40
C LEU A 215 -28.55 8.28 0.76
N GLU A 216 -29.22 8.31 1.92
CA GLU A 216 -28.89 9.20 3.03
C GLU A 216 -27.42 9.09 3.44
N GLY A 217 -26.90 7.87 3.65
CA GLY A 217 -25.50 7.65 4.00
C GLY A 217 -24.52 8.04 2.89
N SER A 218 -24.87 7.82 1.61
CA SER A 218 -24.03 8.25 0.48
C SER A 218 -23.99 9.76 0.34
N LEU A 219 -25.12 10.45 0.57
CA LEU A 219 -25.20 11.90 0.54
C LEU A 219 -24.47 12.53 1.72
N GLU A 220 -24.61 11.96 2.92
CA GLU A 220 -23.85 12.35 4.11
C GLU A 220 -22.34 12.20 3.85
N PHE A 221 -21.91 11.06 3.32
CA PHE A 221 -20.52 10.84 2.94
C PHE A 221 -20.02 11.90 1.95
N LEU A 222 -20.71 12.08 0.82
CA LEU A 222 -20.33 13.04 -0.22
C LEU A 222 -20.33 14.48 0.28
N SER A 223 -21.14 14.82 1.29
CA SER A 223 -21.18 16.17 1.87
C SER A 223 -19.85 16.59 2.49
N HIS A 224 -18.99 15.65 2.88
CA HIS A 224 -17.64 15.94 3.37
C HIS A 224 -16.73 16.54 2.30
N PHE A 225 -17.09 16.46 1.01
CA PHE A 225 -16.34 17.00 -0.12
C PHE A 225 -17.07 18.18 -0.80
N VAL A 226 -18.07 18.77 -0.14
CA VAL A 226 -18.86 19.86 -0.69
C VAL A 226 -18.81 21.08 0.22
N LEU A 227 -18.30 22.19 -0.31
CA LEU A 227 -18.23 23.48 0.37
C LEU A 227 -19.62 24.14 0.49
N PRO A 228 -19.78 25.10 1.42
CA PRO A 228 -20.94 25.99 1.44
C PRO A 228 -21.19 26.59 0.05
N GLY A 229 -22.42 26.44 -0.47
CA GLY A 229 -22.76 26.84 -1.85
C GLY A 229 -22.79 25.72 -2.88
N LYS A 230 -22.63 24.45 -2.46
CA LYS A 230 -22.67 23.25 -3.31
C LYS A 230 -21.53 23.16 -4.33
N THR A 231 -20.37 23.71 -3.98
CA THR A 231 -19.15 23.62 -4.78
C THR A 231 -18.32 22.44 -4.29
N TRP A 232 -17.79 21.64 -5.20
CA TRP A 232 -16.92 20.52 -4.86
C TRP A 232 -15.57 21.00 -4.31
N ASP A 233 -15.09 20.37 -3.24
CA ASP A 233 -13.81 20.62 -2.59
C ASP A 233 -12.72 19.68 -3.12
N THR A 234 -12.12 20.04 -4.26
CA THR A 234 -11.04 19.26 -4.86
C THR A 234 -9.82 19.14 -3.95
N LEU A 235 -9.51 20.16 -3.14
CA LEU A 235 -8.35 20.10 -2.24
C LEU A 235 -8.57 19.04 -1.16
N ARG A 236 -9.76 19.00 -0.57
CA ARG A 236 -10.12 17.97 0.42
C ARG A 236 -10.16 16.57 -0.17
N PHE A 237 -10.62 16.43 -1.40
CA PHE A 237 -10.55 15.15 -2.12
C PHE A 237 -9.09 14.70 -2.35
N GLN A 238 -8.22 15.63 -2.74
CA GLN A 238 -6.79 15.38 -2.90
C GLN A 238 -6.13 15.01 -1.58
N ASP A 239 -6.45 15.68 -0.47
CA ASP A 239 -5.91 15.35 0.85
C ASP A 239 -6.28 13.92 1.27
N VAL A 240 -7.56 13.54 1.11
CA VAL A 240 -8.04 12.19 1.45
C VAL A 240 -7.40 11.13 0.56
N THR A 241 -7.32 11.34 -0.75
CA THR A 241 -6.70 10.38 -1.66
C THR A 241 -5.18 10.28 -1.46
N ALA A 242 -4.51 11.40 -1.20
CA ALA A 242 -3.08 11.43 -0.86
C ALA A 242 -2.78 10.66 0.44
N GLU A 243 -3.65 10.78 1.44
CA GLU A 243 -3.56 9.99 2.68
C GLU A 243 -3.60 8.48 2.37
N ILE A 244 -4.59 8.03 1.59
CA ILE A 244 -4.74 6.61 1.22
C ILE A 244 -3.53 6.11 0.40
N MET A 245 -3.06 6.93 -0.55
CA MET A 245 -1.89 6.62 -1.38
C MET A 245 -0.60 6.54 -0.56
N SER A 246 -0.45 7.33 0.50
CA SER A 246 0.70 7.26 1.42
C SER A 246 0.84 5.90 2.12
N TYR A 247 -0.23 5.11 2.11
CA TYR A 247 -0.26 3.74 2.62
C TYR A 247 -0.27 2.65 1.53
N SER A 248 -0.17 3.02 0.25
CA SER A 248 -0.23 2.13 -0.93
C SER A 248 -1.52 1.30 -1.02
N LEU A 249 -2.62 1.82 -0.48
CA LEU A 249 -3.94 1.20 -0.59
C LEU A 249 -4.68 1.63 -1.87
N MET A 250 -4.20 2.69 -2.50
CA MET A 250 -4.67 3.23 -3.77
C MET A 250 -3.47 3.78 -4.54
N ILE A 251 -3.57 3.81 -5.87
CA ILE A 251 -2.54 4.32 -6.79
C ILE A 251 -3.23 5.26 -7.78
N PHE A 252 -2.56 6.37 -8.10
CA PHE A 252 -3.01 7.32 -9.12
C PHE A 252 -2.21 7.11 -10.42
N ASP A 253 -2.93 6.92 -11.51
CA ASP A 253 -2.39 6.94 -12.87
C ASP A 253 -2.45 8.38 -13.40
N PRO A 254 -1.30 9.08 -13.54
CA PRO A 254 -1.27 10.46 -14.01
C PRO A 254 -1.62 10.61 -15.49
N ASP A 255 -1.42 9.57 -16.30
CA ASP A 255 -1.71 9.61 -17.74
C ASP A 255 -3.21 9.51 -17.99
N GLN A 256 -3.91 8.70 -17.20
CA GLN A 256 -5.36 8.53 -17.27
C GLN A 256 -6.12 9.45 -16.32
N THR A 257 -5.44 10.12 -15.39
CA THR A 257 -6.03 10.93 -14.31
C THR A 257 -7.05 10.15 -13.48
N MET A 258 -6.75 8.87 -13.22
CA MET A 258 -7.65 7.94 -12.55
C MET A 258 -6.95 7.21 -11.41
N PHE A 259 -7.72 6.92 -10.37
CA PHE A 259 -7.30 6.08 -9.27
C PHE A 259 -7.60 4.62 -9.56
N SER A 260 -6.78 3.76 -8.96
CA SER A 260 -6.94 2.32 -8.97
C SER A 260 -6.54 1.72 -7.63
N MET A 261 -7.10 0.55 -7.36
CA MET A 261 -6.72 -0.29 -6.23
C MET A 261 -6.09 -1.56 -6.80
N HIS A 262 -5.06 -2.05 -6.12
CA HIS A 262 -4.55 -3.38 -6.42
C HIS A 262 -5.70 -4.40 -6.22
N PRO A 263 -5.94 -5.36 -7.14
CA PRO A 263 -7.10 -6.25 -7.07
C PRO A 263 -7.25 -6.95 -5.71
N LEU A 264 -6.13 -7.44 -5.15
CA LEU A 264 -6.18 -8.09 -3.84
C LEU A 264 -6.47 -7.12 -2.66
N VAL A 265 -6.08 -5.84 -2.77
CA VAL A 265 -6.43 -4.82 -1.75
C VAL A 265 -7.92 -4.51 -1.84
N HIS A 266 -8.44 -4.41 -3.06
CA HIS A 266 -9.86 -4.20 -3.36
C HIS A 266 -10.72 -5.33 -2.78
N ASP A 267 -10.39 -6.58 -3.08
CA ASP A 267 -11.09 -7.76 -2.54
C ASP A 267 -11.00 -7.83 -1.00
N TRP A 268 -9.82 -7.53 -0.44
CA TRP A 268 -9.63 -7.51 1.00
C TRP A 268 -10.51 -6.45 1.67
N CYS A 269 -10.56 -5.25 1.09
CA CYS A 269 -11.35 -4.13 1.62
C CYS A 269 -12.86 -4.48 1.64
N GLN A 270 -13.37 -5.18 0.62
CA GLN A 270 -14.75 -5.70 0.65
C GLN A 270 -14.96 -6.76 1.75
N SER A 271 -13.98 -7.65 1.95
CA SER A 271 -14.12 -8.74 2.92
C SER A 271 -14.26 -8.24 4.36
N ILE A 272 -13.55 -7.18 4.74
CA ILE A 272 -13.63 -6.62 6.10
C ILE A 272 -14.93 -5.86 6.37
N ILE A 273 -15.63 -5.39 5.33
CA ILE A 273 -16.96 -4.76 5.46
C ILE A 273 -18.02 -5.83 5.67
N THR A 274 -17.98 -6.89 4.85
CA THR A 274 -18.95 -7.99 4.92
C THR A 274 -18.88 -8.73 6.26
N ASP A 275 -17.67 -8.87 6.82
CA ASP A 275 -17.49 -9.44 8.16
C ASP A 275 -18.05 -8.54 9.25
N GLN A 276 -18.06 -7.20 9.10
CA GLN A 276 -18.67 -6.28 10.06
C GLN A 276 -20.21 -6.32 10.01
N GLU A 277 -20.78 -6.46 8.82
CA GLU A 277 -22.24 -6.59 8.62
C GLU A 277 -22.79 -7.93 9.14
N ALA A 278 -21.98 -9.00 9.16
CA ALA A 278 -22.38 -10.30 9.70
C ALA A 278 -22.55 -10.33 11.24
N TYR A 279 -22.12 -9.28 11.95
CA TYR A 279 -22.26 -9.13 13.40
C TYR A 279 -23.31 -8.07 13.82
N HIS A 280 -24.08 -7.55 12.86
CA HIS A 280 -25.22 -6.63 13.10
C HIS A 280 -26.54 -7.24 12.61
#